data_AF-A0A957TDB4-F1
#
_entry.id   AF-A0A957TDB4-F1
#
_cell.length_a   1.000
_cell.length_b   1.000
_cell.length_c   1.000
_cell.angle_alpha   90.00
_cell.angle_beta   90.00
_cell.angle_gamma   90.00
#
_symmetry.space_group_name_H-M   'P 1'
#
loop_
_entity.id
_entity.type
_entity.pdbx_description
1 polymer ?
#
loop_
_entity_poly.entity_id
_entity_poly.type
_entity_poly.pdbx_seq_one_letter_code
_entity_poly.pdbx_strand_id
1 'polypeptide(L)'
;MLRKILILVVSLVIVILIARLPIFPLISEMREITQDGESLSQTWSFVSMPEFYAAAQFAKVGWLNSTWNNYLILGVVNHMALVLAFFGVRNLLTHMFQKNQVIVMFK
;
A
#
# COMPACT_ATOMS: atom_id res chain seq x y z
N MET A 1 -10.06 12.45 -28.65
CA MET A 1 -8.79 11.93 -28.06
C MET A 1 -8.40 12.69 -26.79
N LEU A 2 -8.23 14.02 -26.84
CA LEU A 2 -7.78 14.85 -25.71
C LEU A 2 -8.52 14.61 -24.37
N ARG A 3 -9.87 14.55 -24.38
CA ARG A 3 -10.67 14.28 -23.17
C ARG A 3 -10.34 12.94 -22.49
N LYS A 4 -10.16 11.87 -23.28
CA LYS A 4 -9.84 10.55 -22.73
C LYS A 4 -8.46 10.56 -22.07
N ILE A 5 -7.51 11.25 -22.69
CA ILE A 5 -6.16 11.44 -22.14
C ILE A 5 -6.24 12.25 -20.84
N LEU A 6 -7.01 13.34 -20.82
CA LEU A 6 -7.17 14.18 -19.63
C LEU A 6 -7.79 13.44 -18.45
N ILE A 7 -8.86 12.66 -18.68
CA ILE A 7 -9.47 11.81 -17.64
C ILE A 7 -8.44 10.81 -17.09
N LEU A 8 -7.65 10.19 -17.97
CA LEU A 8 -6.63 9.23 -17.57
C LEU A 8 -5.54 9.89 -16.72
N VAL A 9 -5.00 11.03 -17.17
CA VAL A 9 -3.96 11.77 -16.46
C VAL A 9 -4.46 12.24 -15.09
N VAL A 10 -5.65 12.82 -15.02
CA VAL A 10 -6.23 13.29 -13.74
C VAL A 10 -6.48 12.13 -12.79
N SER A 11 -7.00 11.00 -13.28
CA SER A 11 -7.21 9.80 -12.46
C SER A 11 -5.89 9.26 -11.90
N LEU A 12 -4.83 9.27 -12.72
CA LEU A 12 -3.50 8.83 -12.32
C LEU A 12 -2.91 9.73 -11.24
N VAL A 13 -2.99 11.06 -11.43
CA VAL A 13 -2.49 12.05 -10.46
C VAL A 13 -3.19 11.91 -9.12
N ILE A 14 -4.52 11.77 -9.11
CA ILE A 14 -5.30 11.61 -7.87
C ILE A 14 -4.87 10.35 -7.12
N VAL A 15 -4.67 9.22 -7.82
CA VAL A 15 -4.23 7.97 -7.19
C VAL A 15 -2.81 8.08 -6.63
N ILE A 16 -1.90 8.77 -7.33
CA ILE A 16 -0.55 9.04 -6.83
C ILE A 16 -0.58 9.90 -5.56
N LEU A 17 -1.46 10.90 -5.50
CA LEU A 17 -1.64 11.72 -4.30
C LEU A 17 -2.21 10.91 -3.14
N ILE A 18 -3.21 10.05 -3.39
CA ILE A 18 -3.79 9.15 -2.38
C ILE A 18 -2.75 8.16 -1.85
N ALA A 19 -1.90 7.62 -2.72
CA ALA A 19 -0.84 6.69 -2.33
C ALA A 19 0.23 7.29 -1.39
N ARG A 20 0.30 8.62 -1.27
CA ARG A 20 1.18 9.31 -0.30
C ARG A 20 0.54 9.54 1.06
N LEU A 21 -0.74 9.21 1.23
CA LEU A 21 -1.38 9.32 2.53
C LEU A 21 -0.80 8.26 3.48
N PRO A 22 -0.67 8.56 4.78
CA PRO A 22 -0.07 7.67 5.78
C PRO A 22 -0.87 6.38 6.03
N ILE A 23 -2.00 6.20 5.34
CA ILE A 23 -2.81 4.98 5.32
C ILE A 23 -2.15 3.90 4.42
N PHE A 24 -1.33 4.34 3.44
CA PHE A 24 -0.61 3.47 2.53
C PHE A 24 0.85 3.36 3.01
N PRO A 25 1.26 2.21 3.58
CA PRO A 25 2.61 2.01 4.04
C PRO A 25 3.57 2.09 2.84
N LEU A 26 4.60 2.91 2.98
CA LEU A 26 5.60 3.08 1.94
C LEU A 26 6.49 1.84 1.89
N ILE A 27 6.98 1.50 0.69
CA ILE A 27 7.92 0.36 0.50
C ILE A 27 9.18 0.52 1.38
N SER A 28 9.57 1.76 1.72
CA SER A 28 10.67 2.06 2.64
C SER A 28 10.40 1.61 4.08
N GLU A 29 9.15 1.72 4.55
CA GLU A 29 8.78 1.26 5.90
C GLU A 29 8.89 -0.26 5.98
N MET A 30 8.56 -1.00 4.91
CA MET A 30 8.78 -2.45 4.87
C MET A 30 10.26 -2.85 5.00
N ARG A 31 11.18 -2.00 4.52
CA ARG A 31 12.63 -2.20 4.62
C ARG A 31 13.16 -1.89 6.02
N GLU A 32 12.69 -0.82 6.64
CA GLU A 32 13.05 -0.49 8.03
C GLU A 32 12.59 -1.58 9.00
N ILE A 33 11.39 -2.13 8.78
CA ILE A 33 10.86 -3.24 9.59
C ILE A 33 11.69 -4.53 9.45
N THR A 34 12.21 -4.83 8.25
CA THR A 34 13.08 -5.99 8.06
C THR A 34 14.43 -5.80 8.75
N GLN A 35 14.95 -4.57 8.77
CA GLN A 35 16.16 -4.22 9.50
C GLN A 35 15.96 -4.22 11.02
N ASP A 36 14.82 -3.72 11.52
CA ASP A 36 14.47 -3.75 12.93
C ASP A 36 14.29 -5.18 13.44
N GLY A 37 13.69 -6.05 12.62
CA GLY A 37 13.60 -7.48 12.90
C GLY A 37 14.96 -8.18 12.98
N GLU A 38 15.90 -7.76 12.13
CA GLU A 38 17.27 -8.27 12.14
C GLU A 38 18.06 -7.78 13.38
N SER A 39 17.90 -6.51 13.75
CA SER A 39 18.53 -5.93 14.95
C SER A 39 17.99 -6.56 16.24
N LEU A 40 16.67 -6.80 16.31
CA LEU A 40 16.05 -7.51 17.43
C LEU A 40 16.58 -8.95 17.54
N SER A 41 16.75 -9.62 16.40
CA SER A 41 17.35 -10.96 16.34
C SER A 41 18.80 -10.98 16.82
N GLN A 42 19.61 -9.99 16.43
CA GLN A 42 21.00 -9.90 16.88
C GLN A 42 21.06 -9.64 18.40
N THR A 43 20.21 -8.73 18.88
CA THR A 43 20.10 -8.41 20.30
C THR A 43 19.67 -9.63 21.13
N TRP A 44 18.64 -10.36 20.69
CA TRP A 44 18.19 -11.56 21.40
C TRP A 44 19.17 -12.71 21.33
N SER A 45 19.91 -12.87 20.23
CA SER A 45 21.00 -13.85 20.13
C SER A 45 22.16 -13.52 21.07
N PHE A 46 22.40 -12.24 21.35
CA PHE A 46 23.48 -11.80 22.23
C PHE A 46 23.10 -11.92 23.72
N VAL A 47 21.81 -11.74 24.05
CA VAL A 47 21.30 -11.74 25.43
C VAL A 47 20.81 -13.12 25.89
N SER A 48 20.49 -14.04 24.96
CA SER A 48 20.13 -15.42 25.33
C SER A 48 21.38 -16.23 25.69
N MET A 49 21.52 -16.56 26.99
CA MET A 49 22.40 -17.64 27.44
C MET A 49 22.08 -18.93 26.67
N PRO A 50 23.02 -19.89 26.50
CA PRO A 50 22.93 -21.03 25.59
C PRO A 50 21.61 -21.84 25.67
N GLU A 51 20.99 -21.85 26.84
CA GLU A 51 19.77 -22.55 27.20
C GLU A 51 18.51 -22.01 26.49
N PHE A 52 18.50 -20.72 26.14
CA PHE A 52 17.34 -20.04 25.53
C PHE A 52 17.49 -19.79 24.03
N TYR A 53 18.63 -20.17 23.45
CA TYR A 53 18.92 -19.96 22.03
C TYR A 53 17.87 -20.58 21.10
N ALA A 54 17.41 -21.79 21.41
CA ALA A 54 16.38 -22.49 20.63
C ALA A 54 15.01 -21.79 20.70
N ALA A 55 14.63 -21.27 21.88
CA ALA A 55 13.39 -20.53 22.07
C ALA A 55 13.43 -19.18 21.34
N ALA A 56 14.58 -18.49 21.35
CA ALA A 56 14.78 -17.25 20.61
C ALA A 56 14.68 -17.47 19.08
N GLN A 57 15.26 -18.55 18.55
CA GLN A 57 15.12 -18.92 17.15
C GLN A 57 13.67 -19.23 16.77
N PHE A 58 12.94 -19.95 17.62
CA PHE A 58 11.53 -20.27 17.36
C PHE A 58 10.64 -19.02 17.38
N ALA A 59 10.85 -18.13 18.36
CA ALA A 59 10.15 -16.85 18.44
C ALA A 59 10.46 -15.95 17.23
N LYS A 60 11.70 -15.95 16.71
CA LYS A 60 12.07 -15.26 15.47
C LYS A 60 11.30 -15.76 14.26
N VAL A 61 11.23 -17.07 14.06
CA VAL A 61 10.49 -17.66 12.94
C VAL A 61 9.00 -17.36 13.07
N GLY A 62 8.45 -17.41 14.29
CA GLY A 62 7.06 -17.02 14.58
C GLY A 62 6.79 -15.55 14.27
N TRP A 63 7.69 -14.65 14.68
CA TRP A 63 7.59 -13.22 14.40
C TRP A 63 7.72 -12.93 12.91
N LEU A 64 8.73 -13.47 12.23
CA LEU A 64 8.90 -13.31 10.79
C LEU A 64 7.67 -13.82 10.03
N ASN A 65 7.16 -15.02 10.32
CA ASN A 65 5.99 -15.57 9.62
C ASN A 65 4.70 -14.78 9.88
N SER A 66 4.43 -14.43 11.14
CA SER A 66 3.21 -13.70 11.50
C SER A 66 3.22 -12.26 10.98
N THR A 67 4.38 -11.60 11.06
CA THR A 67 4.52 -10.20 10.68
C THR A 67 4.61 -10.08 9.14
N TRP A 68 5.28 -11.03 8.47
CA TRP A 68 5.29 -11.13 7.01
C TRP A 68 3.90 -11.32 6.41
N ASN A 69 3.08 -12.21 6.97
CA ASN A 69 1.70 -12.39 6.52
C ASN A 69 0.88 -11.10 6.70
N ASN A 70 1.03 -10.41 7.84
CA ASN A 70 0.33 -9.14 8.06
C ASN A 70 0.76 -8.08 7.04
N TYR A 71 2.04 -8.00 6.67
CA TYR A 71 2.51 -7.07 5.65
C TYR A 71 2.07 -7.44 4.24
N LEU A 72 2.06 -8.72 3.89
CA LEU A 72 1.51 -9.17 2.61
C LEU A 72 0.03 -8.80 2.50
N ILE A 73 -0.75 -9.04 3.55
CA ILE A 73 -2.17 -8.68 3.61
C ILE A 73 -2.32 -7.16 3.48
N LEU A 74 -1.57 -6.37 4.24
CA LEU A 74 -1.61 -4.91 4.15
C LEU A 74 -1.22 -4.41 2.76
N GLY A 75 -0.18 -4.97 2.15
CA GLY A 75 0.25 -4.62 0.79
C GLY A 75 -0.83 -4.92 -0.25
N VAL A 76 -1.44 -6.10 -0.19
CA VAL A 76 -2.52 -6.52 -1.10
C VAL A 76 -3.76 -5.65 -0.92
N VAL A 77 -4.21 -5.45 0.33
CA VAL A 77 -5.39 -4.64 0.64
C VAL A 77 -5.20 -3.20 0.16
N ASN A 78 -4.03 -2.61 0.41
CA ASN A 78 -3.71 -1.26 -0.03
C ASN A 78 -3.62 -1.14 -1.55
N HIS A 79 -3.02 -2.11 -2.23
CA HIS A 79 -2.97 -2.12 -3.69
C HIS A 79 -4.37 -2.21 -4.29
N MET A 80 -5.21 -3.10 -3.74
CA MET A 80 -6.62 -3.23 -4.15
C MET A 80 -7.41 -1.93 -3.93
N ALA A 81 -7.20 -1.25 -2.80
CA ALA A 81 -7.84 0.03 -2.52
C ALA A 81 -7.46 1.12 -3.54
N LEU A 82 -6.18 1.21 -3.92
CA LEU A 82 -5.71 2.17 -4.94
C LEU A 82 -6.30 1.88 -6.32
N VAL A 83 -6.39 0.60 -6.70
CA VAL A 83 -7.01 0.18 -7.97
C VAL A 83 -8.49 0.54 -7.99
N LEU A 84 -9.22 0.28 -6.90
CA LEU A 84 -10.63 0.67 -6.78
C LEU A 84 -10.81 2.19 -6.83
N ALA A 85 -9.94 2.94 -6.16
CA ALA A 85 -9.95 4.40 -6.21
C ALA A 85 -9.72 4.92 -7.64
N PHE A 86 -8.77 4.33 -8.39
CA PHE A 86 -8.54 4.67 -9.79
C PHE A 86 -9.80 4.50 -10.65
N PHE A 87 -10.45 3.33 -10.55
CA PHE A 87 -11.66 3.06 -11.32
C PHE A 87 -12.83 3.95 -10.89
N GLY A 88 -12.99 4.21 -9.59
CA GLY A 88 -14.01 5.12 -9.06
C GLY A 88 -13.86 6.55 -9.57
N VAL A 89 -12.65 7.11 -9.48
CA VAL A 89 -12.33 8.46 -9.98
C VAL A 89 -12.53 8.54 -11.49
N ARG A 90 -12.03 7.54 -12.24
CA ARG A 90 -12.22 7.48 -13.69
C ARG A 90 -13.70 7.47 -14.07
N ASN A 91 -14.52 6.67 -13.38
CA ASN A 91 -15.95 6.58 -13.64
C ASN A 91 -16.67 7.89 -13.33
N LEU A 92 -16.37 8.50 -12.17
CA LEU A 92 -16.90 9.79 -11.75
C LEU A 92 -16.61 10.89 -12.78
N LEU A 93 -15.34 11.03 -13.18
CA LEU A 93 -14.92 12.02 -14.18
C LEU A 93 -15.62 11.77 -15.52
N THR A 94 -15.71 10.52 -15.95
CA THR A 94 -16.41 10.15 -17.19
C THR A 94 -17.88 10.58 -17.15
N HIS A 95 -18.57 10.31 -16.03
CA HIS A 95 -19.97 10.71 -15.85
C HIS A 95 -20.14 12.24 -15.86
N MET A 96 -19.28 12.98 -15.15
CA MET A 96 -19.31 14.46 -15.14
C MET A 96 -19.10 15.06 -16.53
N PHE A 97 -18.12 14.56 -17.29
CA PHE A 97 -17.81 15.09 -18.62
C PHE A 97 -18.85 14.70 -19.69
N GLN A 98 -19.59 13.60 -19.52
CA GLN A 98 -20.74 13.24 -20.35
C GLN A 98 -21.96 14.11 -20.03
N LYS A 99 -22.26 14.34 -18.74
CA LYS A 99 -23.41 15.16 -18.30
C LYS A 99 -23.33 16.61 -18.81
N ASN A 100 -22.12 17.17 -18.89
CA ASN A 100 -21.91 18.52 -19.44
C ASN A 100 -22.18 18.65 -20.95
N GLN A 101 -22.23 17.57 -21.73
CA GLN A 101 -22.55 17.68 -23.17
C GLN A 101 -24.04 17.82 -23.44
N VAL A 102 -24.89 17.24 -22.60
CA VAL A 102 -26.35 17.39 -22.71
C VAL A 102 -26.71 18.86 -22.52
N ILE A 103 -26.17 19.52 -21.48
CA ILE A 103 -26.50 20.91 -21.15
C ILE A 103 -26.05 21.90 -22.24
N VAL A 104 -24.93 21.63 -22.93
CA VAL A 104 -24.43 22.50 -24.01
C VAL A 104 -25.17 22.28 -25.33
N MET A 105 -25.76 21.11 -25.57
CA MET A 105 -26.57 20.86 -26.78
C MET A 105 -27.98 21.46 -26.69
N PHE A 106 -28.44 21.83 -25.50
CA PHE A 106 -29.77 22.42 -25.26
C PHE A 106 -29.73 23.94 -24.98
N LYS A 107 -28.59 24.60 -25.24
CA LYS A 107 -28.43 26.07 -25.22
C LYS A 107 -28.04 26.55 -26.61
#